data_AF-A0A6P1EAA3-F1
#
_entry.id   AF-A0A6P1EAA3-F1
#
_cell.length_a   1.000
_cell.length_b   1.000
_cell.length_c   1.000
_cell.angle_alpha   90.00
_cell.angle_beta   90.00
_cell.angle_gamma   90.00
#
_symmetry.space_group_name_H-M   'P 1'
#
loop_
_entity.id
_entity.type
_entity.pdbx_description
1 polymer ?
#
loop_
_entity_poly.entity_id
_entity_poly.type
_entity_poly.pdbx_seq_one_letter_code
_entity_poly.pdbx_strand_id
1 'polypeptide(L)'
;MNQKLGGEYIMKINKWLRTVMISCATALTFGIGLGLQSQSTQVEAATPTYKVVSTTSMTKAPYHKKSSAGAIWNASHTKQVATLKGYPYTTWYATKKASIKKSGGSTALYYQVKNGSGSVSGYVWHNYVTPGKAPFGLKYAKGAVALDVNTNGVVWSKNANTPRPIASVSKLMTLYLVQQKISNGGGTWTSKVNTSNAGLKKLGKDSTFGGFKFTKNSYTVRDLYLAALIESSNNAAIALGQWVAGGSTPTYNKKFISMMNAQAKSWNLSNTSFVSASGMEQNSLKPFGYSIGGANANMVSAADVAQIARHLITDYNDVLKDASIGSMSLDGQKLYNYNNLLPGRKYYQKSLNVDGLKTGYTDPAGYCFVGTGRKSGHDRIITVVLHDENEFTETRSLMNYVYNKNLA
;
A
#
# COMPACT_ATOMS: atom_id res chain seq x y z
N MET A 1 -2.91 -52.43 27.91
CA MET A 1 -1.51 -52.83 28.20
C MET A 1 -0.60 -51.85 27.49
N ASN A 2 0.58 -51.45 27.97
CA ASN A 2 1.18 -51.40 29.32
C ASN A 2 2.26 -50.29 29.26
N GLN A 3 2.28 -49.34 30.20
CA GLN A 3 3.28 -49.24 31.28
C GLN A 3 4.74 -49.16 30.79
N LYS A 4 5.41 -48.01 30.93
CA LYS A 4 6.03 -47.40 32.14
C LYS A 4 7.41 -47.97 32.47
N LEU A 5 8.42 -47.11 32.34
CA LEU A 5 9.64 -47.03 33.17
C LEU A 5 9.95 -45.52 33.37
N GLY A 6 10.52 -45.05 34.47
CA GLY A 6 10.77 -45.74 35.74
C GLY A 6 11.91 -45.13 36.58
N GLY A 7 11.62 -44.10 37.39
CA GLY A 7 12.45 -43.65 38.53
C GLY A 7 13.74 -42.87 38.22
N GLU A 8 14.48 -42.28 39.17
CA GLU A 8 14.30 -41.82 40.58
C GLU A 8 15.32 -40.65 40.82
N TYR A 9 15.59 -39.97 41.96
CA TYR A 9 15.25 -40.14 43.39
C TYR A 9 15.39 -38.83 44.22
N ILE A 10 15.13 -38.93 45.53
CA ILE A 10 15.70 -38.26 46.75
C ILE A 10 16.70 -37.07 46.63
N MET A 11 16.88 -36.11 47.58
CA MET A 11 16.10 -35.46 48.68
C MET A 11 17.06 -34.50 49.47
N LYS A 12 16.54 -33.51 50.24
CA LYS A 12 17.21 -32.68 51.30
C LYS A 12 18.20 -31.56 50.82
N ILE A 13 18.52 -30.47 51.57
CA ILE A 13 17.83 -29.64 52.62
C ILE A 13 18.52 -28.24 52.72
N ASN A 14 17.75 -27.21 53.11
CA ASN A 14 18.07 -25.87 53.70
C ASN A 14 17.43 -24.70 52.92
N LYS A 15 16.38 -24.01 53.43
CA LYS A 15 16.33 -23.02 54.53
C LYS A 15 17.23 -21.79 54.32
N TRP A 16 16.62 -20.60 54.22
CA TRP A 16 16.84 -19.44 55.12
C TRP A 16 15.57 -18.53 55.10
N LEU A 17 15.52 -17.50 55.97
CA LEU A 17 14.32 -16.74 56.43
C LEU A 17 13.40 -16.19 55.30
N ARG A 18 12.06 -16.13 55.38
CA ARG A 18 11.04 -15.85 56.44
C ARG A 18 10.77 -14.37 56.79
N THR A 19 9.52 -13.98 56.52
CA THR A 19 8.79 -12.75 56.88
C THR A 19 8.69 -12.51 58.40
N VAL A 20 8.59 -11.25 58.80
CA VAL A 20 8.16 -10.83 60.14
C VAL A 20 6.93 -9.91 60.03
N MET A 21 5.86 -10.25 60.75
CA MET A 21 4.87 -9.28 61.24
C MET A 21 4.89 -9.33 62.76
N ILE A 22 4.91 -8.18 63.42
CA ILE A 22 4.69 -8.06 64.87
C ILE A 22 3.66 -6.97 65.11
N SER A 23 2.56 -7.36 65.74
CA SER A 23 1.58 -6.47 66.36
C SER A 23 2.07 -6.05 67.75
N CYS A 24 2.06 -4.76 68.05
CA CYS A 24 2.22 -4.26 69.42
C CYS A 24 0.89 -3.70 69.94
N ALA A 25 0.56 -4.03 71.18
CA ALA A 25 -0.67 -3.62 71.84
C ALA A 25 -0.50 -2.30 72.62
N THR A 26 -1.62 -1.80 73.15
CA THR A 26 -1.72 -0.58 73.96
C THR A 26 -0.87 -0.63 75.24
N ALA A 27 -0.22 0.49 75.56
CA ALA A 27 0.18 0.85 76.92
C ALA A 27 -0.42 2.22 77.26
N LEU A 28 -1.13 2.33 78.39
CA LEU A 28 -1.52 3.63 78.94
C LEU A 28 -0.41 4.15 79.84
N THR A 29 -0.03 5.42 79.64
CA THR A 29 0.72 6.20 80.62
C THR A 29 0.07 7.55 80.80
N PHE A 30 -0.39 7.86 82.02
CA PHE A 30 -0.84 9.20 82.38
C PHE A 30 0.32 10.18 82.34
N GLY A 31 0.15 11.29 81.61
CA GLY A 31 1.10 12.39 81.57
C GLY A 31 0.35 13.72 81.62
N ILE A 32 0.33 14.38 82.77
CA ILE A 32 -0.24 15.72 82.92
C ILE A 32 0.81 16.71 82.41
N GLY A 33 0.59 17.26 81.21
CA GLY A 33 1.50 18.20 80.54
C GLY A 33 0.74 19.41 80.01
N LEU A 34 1.15 20.60 80.45
CA LEU A 34 0.53 21.89 80.13
C LEU A 34 0.41 22.13 78.60
N GLY A 35 -0.74 22.64 78.18
CA GLY A 35 -1.07 22.76 76.75
C GLY A 35 -0.39 23.92 76.04
N LEU A 36 0.10 23.65 74.83
CA LEU A 36 0.43 24.65 73.81
C LEU A 36 -0.28 24.24 72.50
N GLN A 37 -1.37 24.95 72.15
CA GLN A 37 -2.03 24.76 70.86
C GLN A 37 -1.23 25.42 69.74
N SER A 38 -0.25 24.71 69.20
CA SER A 38 0.36 25.07 67.92
C SER A 38 -0.62 24.82 66.78
N GLN A 39 -1.38 25.85 66.38
CA GLN A 39 -2.15 25.81 65.14
C GLN A 39 -1.19 25.68 63.95
N SER A 40 -1.04 24.45 63.45
CA SER A 40 -0.32 24.18 62.21
C SER A 40 -1.17 24.64 61.03
N THR A 41 -0.91 25.86 60.55
CA THR A 41 -1.50 26.38 59.32
C THR A 41 -1.03 25.56 58.13
N GLN A 42 -1.83 24.55 57.77
CA GLN A 42 -1.73 23.80 56.52
C GLN A 42 -1.98 24.76 55.35
N VAL A 43 -0.92 25.40 54.87
CA VAL A 43 -0.95 26.19 53.64
C VAL A 43 -1.06 25.21 52.48
N GLU A 44 -2.29 24.92 52.05
CA GLU A 44 -2.53 24.19 50.81
C GLU A 44 -1.82 24.92 49.65
N ALA A 45 -0.79 24.29 49.11
CA ALA A 45 -0.04 24.82 47.98
C ALA A 45 -0.93 24.81 46.74
N ALA A 46 -1.59 25.95 46.47
CA ALA A 46 -2.56 26.11 45.39
C ALA A 46 -2.05 25.49 44.08
N THR A 47 -2.78 24.49 43.57
CA THR A 47 -2.36 23.72 42.40
C THR A 47 -2.06 24.66 41.23
N PRO A 48 -0.85 24.61 40.64
CA PRO A 48 -0.43 25.61 39.68
C PRO A 48 -1.31 25.60 38.43
N THR A 49 -2.01 26.71 38.20
CA THR A 49 -2.88 26.87 37.03
C THR A 49 -2.07 27.30 35.82
N TYR A 50 -2.55 26.95 34.63
CA TYR A 50 -1.88 27.23 33.37
C TYR A 50 -2.85 27.97 32.44
N LYS A 51 -2.40 29.09 31.86
CA LYS A 51 -3.17 29.88 30.91
C LYS A 51 -2.44 29.97 29.58
N VAL A 52 -3.13 29.65 28.49
CA VAL A 52 -2.67 29.99 27.13
C VAL A 52 -2.74 31.50 26.99
N VAL A 53 -1.59 32.15 26.80
CA VAL A 53 -1.42 33.60 26.66
C VAL A 53 -1.62 34.02 25.21
N SER A 54 -1.06 33.24 24.28
CA SER A 54 -1.20 33.46 22.84
C SER A 54 -1.03 32.15 22.08
N THR A 55 -1.47 32.12 20.81
CA THR A 55 -1.28 30.99 19.91
C THR A 55 -1.14 31.48 18.48
N THR A 56 -0.15 30.97 17.77
CA THR A 56 0.19 31.35 16.39
C THR A 56 0.24 30.10 15.53
N SER A 57 -0.50 30.08 14.42
CA SER A 57 -0.45 28.99 13.44
C SER A 57 0.95 28.87 12.81
N MET A 58 1.32 27.65 12.40
CA MET A 58 2.57 27.38 11.67
C MET A 58 2.35 26.29 10.62
N THR A 59 3.19 26.28 9.58
CA THR A 59 3.24 25.21 8.59
C THR A 59 3.38 23.86 9.29
N LYS A 60 2.55 22.87 8.89
CA LYS A 60 2.52 21.54 9.50
C LYS A 60 3.90 20.87 9.42
N ALA A 61 4.61 20.79 10.54
CA ALA A 61 5.98 20.31 10.60
C ALA A 61 6.08 19.00 11.40
N PRO A 62 6.81 17.98 10.91
CA PRO A 62 7.10 16.77 11.67
C PRO A 62 8.15 17.03 12.75
N TYR A 63 7.91 16.49 13.94
CA TYR A 63 8.82 16.48 15.08
C TYR A 63 8.95 15.05 15.63
N HIS A 64 10.11 14.74 16.22
CA HIS A 64 10.35 13.52 16.98
C HIS A 64 10.66 13.84 18.44
N LYS A 65 10.59 12.81 19.29
CA LYS A 65 10.99 12.89 20.71
C LYS A 65 12.46 13.27 20.84
N LYS A 66 12.75 14.38 21.55
CA LYS A 66 14.10 14.74 22.02
C LYS A 66 14.38 14.23 23.44
N SER A 67 13.35 14.12 24.29
CA SER A 67 13.48 13.56 25.65
C SER A 67 12.35 12.60 26.01
N SER A 68 12.69 11.50 26.68
CA SER A 68 11.73 10.54 27.24
C SER A 68 10.92 11.10 28.42
N ALA A 69 11.38 12.19 29.06
CA ALA A 69 10.64 12.87 30.12
C ALA A 69 9.47 13.73 29.60
N GLY A 70 9.34 13.91 28.28
CA GLY A 70 8.30 14.77 27.72
C GLY A 70 6.88 14.25 27.90
N ALA A 71 5.96 15.18 28.12
CA ALA A 71 4.53 14.94 28.28
C ALA A 71 3.72 15.69 27.20
N ILE A 72 2.62 15.08 26.76
CA ILE A 72 1.57 15.73 25.96
C ILE A 72 0.43 16.09 26.91
N TRP A 73 0.02 17.35 26.93
CA TRP A 73 -1.05 17.87 27.80
C TRP A 73 -2.30 18.22 27.00
N ASN A 74 -3.47 18.12 27.63
CA ASN A 74 -4.74 18.59 27.07
C ASN A 74 -4.78 20.12 26.89
N ALA A 75 -5.84 20.65 26.29
CA ALA A 75 -5.93 22.06 25.92
C ALA A 75 -5.95 23.03 27.12
N SER A 76 -6.50 22.60 28.26
CA SER A 76 -6.47 23.35 29.54
C SER A 76 -5.18 23.17 30.34
N HIS A 77 -4.24 22.34 29.85
CA HIS A 77 -3.02 21.93 30.57
C HIS A 77 -3.24 21.25 31.93
N THR A 78 -4.46 20.81 32.25
CA THR A 78 -4.82 20.18 33.52
C THR A 78 -4.68 18.65 33.53
N LYS A 79 -4.58 18.01 32.36
CA LYS A 79 -4.46 16.55 32.24
C LYS A 79 -3.38 16.18 31.23
N GLN A 80 -2.44 15.34 31.65
CA GLN A 80 -1.53 14.65 30.74
C GLN A 80 -2.30 13.59 29.95
N VAL A 81 -2.17 13.60 28.62
CA VAL A 81 -2.84 12.66 27.71
C VAL A 81 -1.87 11.63 27.11
N ALA A 82 -0.55 11.87 27.15
CA ALA A 82 0.47 10.88 26.82
C ALA A 82 1.85 11.23 27.42
N THR A 83 2.74 10.23 27.53
CA THR A 83 4.19 10.44 27.68
C THR A 83 4.88 10.26 26.33
N LEU A 84 5.96 10.99 26.06
CA LEU A 84 6.82 10.70 24.90
C LEU A 84 7.56 9.36 25.07
N LYS A 85 7.77 8.89 26.30
CA LYS A 85 8.30 7.54 26.60
C LYS A 85 7.45 6.43 25.96
N GLY A 86 6.12 6.54 26.04
CA GLY A 86 5.18 5.57 25.45
C GLY A 86 5.04 5.64 23.92
N TYR A 87 5.64 6.63 23.27
CA TYR A 87 5.52 6.87 21.83
C TYR A 87 6.90 7.04 21.15
N PRO A 88 7.86 6.10 21.33
CA PRO A 88 9.28 6.30 21.03
C PRO A 88 9.57 6.59 19.55
N TYR A 89 8.86 5.94 18.63
CA TYR A 89 9.05 6.08 17.17
C TYR A 89 7.99 6.98 16.50
N THR A 90 7.25 7.78 17.28
CA THR A 90 6.14 8.57 16.76
C THR A 90 6.62 9.87 16.09
N THR A 91 6.04 10.16 14.93
CA THR A 91 6.08 11.50 14.33
C THR A 91 4.94 12.34 14.88
N TRP A 92 5.30 13.44 15.53
CA TRP A 92 4.39 14.44 16.08
C TRP A 92 4.30 15.61 15.10
N TYR A 93 3.12 15.84 14.53
CA TYR A 93 2.90 16.94 13.59
C TYR A 93 2.49 18.20 14.35
N ALA A 94 3.39 19.16 14.45
CA ALA A 94 3.12 20.48 15.02
C ALA A 94 2.38 21.36 14.01
N THR A 95 1.32 22.05 14.45
CA THR A 95 0.53 22.98 13.61
C THR A 95 0.32 24.36 14.22
N LYS A 96 0.58 24.54 15.52
CA LYS A 96 0.59 25.85 16.19
C LYS A 96 1.71 25.95 17.22
N LYS A 97 2.24 27.15 17.40
CA LYS A 97 3.01 27.58 18.57
C LYS A 97 2.04 28.17 19.60
N ALA A 98 2.18 27.84 20.87
CA ALA A 98 1.39 28.42 21.96
C ALA A 98 2.29 28.86 23.11
N SER A 99 2.07 30.07 23.60
CA SER A 99 2.75 30.61 24.78
C SER A 99 1.87 30.32 26.00
N ILE A 100 2.32 29.46 26.92
CA ILE A 100 1.55 29.04 28.10
C ILE A 100 2.25 29.56 29.35
N LYS A 101 1.53 30.31 30.19
CA LYS A 101 2.02 30.86 31.46
C LYS A 101 1.52 30.02 32.63
N LYS A 102 2.42 29.67 33.55
CA LYS A 102 2.11 29.05 34.85
C LYS A 102 1.78 30.14 35.88
N SER A 103 0.83 29.90 36.78
CA SER A 103 0.56 30.77 37.93
C SER A 103 1.82 30.97 38.78
N GLY A 104 2.15 32.21 39.12
CA GLY A 104 3.39 32.56 39.83
C GLY A 104 4.68 32.27 39.05
N GLY A 105 4.61 31.96 37.75
CA GLY A 105 5.75 31.53 36.94
C GLY A 105 5.87 32.24 35.59
N SER A 106 6.90 31.82 34.86
CA SER A 106 7.21 32.31 33.51
C SER A 106 6.25 31.77 32.44
N THR A 107 6.31 32.40 31.27
CA THR A 107 5.64 31.92 30.05
C THR A 107 6.61 31.02 29.27
N ALA A 108 6.16 29.83 28.86
CA ALA A 108 6.95 28.87 28.09
C ALA A 108 6.29 28.53 26.74
N LEU A 109 7.12 28.18 25.75
CA LEU A 109 6.68 27.81 24.41
C LEU A 109 6.29 26.32 24.33
N TYR A 110 5.07 26.07 23.87
CA TYR A 110 4.56 24.74 23.56
C TYR A 110 4.21 24.64 22.07
N TYR A 111 4.29 23.45 21.51
CA TYR A 111 3.73 23.14 20.20
C TYR A 111 2.41 22.38 20.36
N GLN A 112 1.37 22.81 19.66
CA GLN A 112 0.17 22.00 19.47
C GLN A 112 0.49 20.91 18.46
N VAL A 113 0.51 19.65 18.92
CA VAL A 113 0.92 18.48 18.14
C VAL A 113 -0.20 17.46 18.00
N LYS A 114 -0.14 16.67 16.92
CA LYS A 114 -0.95 15.46 16.72
C LYS A 114 -0.06 14.30 16.25
N ASN A 115 -0.31 13.08 16.72
CA ASN A 115 0.33 11.89 16.15
C ASN A 115 -0.23 11.56 14.74
N GLY A 116 0.43 10.65 14.01
CA GLY A 116 0.09 10.35 12.61
C GLY A 116 -1.31 9.77 12.38
N SER A 117 -1.79 8.88 13.27
CA SER A 117 -3.15 8.34 13.25
C SER A 117 -4.21 9.36 13.68
N GLY A 118 -3.81 10.38 14.44
CA GLY A 118 -4.71 11.34 15.05
C GLY A 118 -5.33 10.91 16.38
N SER A 119 -4.95 9.76 16.94
CA SER A 119 -5.45 9.26 18.23
C SER A 119 -4.92 10.02 19.46
N VAL A 120 -3.82 10.76 19.32
CA VAL A 120 -3.29 11.63 20.38
C VAL A 120 -3.05 13.03 19.84
N SER A 121 -3.59 14.03 20.53
CA SER A 121 -3.37 15.46 20.28
C SER A 121 -3.15 16.20 21.60
N GLY A 122 -2.46 17.33 21.56
CA GLY A 122 -2.26 18.18 22.73
C GLY A 122 -1.07 19.12 22.62
N TYR A 123 -0.62 19.65 23.75
CA TYR A 123 0.51 20.56 23.85
C TYR A 123 1.75 19.85 24.41
N VAL A 124 2.87 19.98 23.71
CA VAL A 124 4.19 19.48 24.15
C VAL A 124 5.16 20.65 24.33
N TRP A 125 5.95 20.67 25.41
CA TRP A 125 6.96 21.71 25.61
C TRP A 125 8.04 21.59 24.52
N HIS A 126 8.40 22.70 23.89
CA HIS A 126 9.21 22.67 22.66
C HIS A 126 10.55 21.94 22.80
N ASN A 127 11.21 22.06 23.96
CA ASN A 127 12.50 21.42 24.24
C ASN A 127 12.44 19.89 24.42
N TYR A 128 11.25 19.29 24.56
CA TYR A 128 11.09 17.84 24.61
C TYR A 128 10.97 17.18 23.22
N VAL A 129 10.90 17.99 22.16
CA VAL A 129 10.87 17.52 20.77
C VAL A 129 11.96 18.19 19.92
N THR A 130 12.24 17.61 18.76
CA THR A 130 13.19 18.14 17.76
C THR A 130 12.59 17.98 16.36
N PRO A 131 12.86 18.88 15.39
CA PRO A 131 12.42 18.70 14.01
C PRO A 131 12.79 17.31 13.48
N GLY A 132 11.86 16.69 12.76
CA GLY A 132 11.97 15.32 12.28
C GLY A 132 11.84 15.20 10.78
N LYS A 133 11.77 13.96 10.29
CA LYS A 133 11.30 13.64 8.94
C LYS A 133 9.99 12.88 9.05
N ALA A 134 8.99 13.28 8.29
CA ALA A 134 7.77 12.47 8.18
C ALA A 134 8.12 11.11 7.56
N PRO A 135 7.51 10.00 8.01
CA PRO A 135 7.63 8.72 7.32
C PRO A 135 7.14 8.88 5.88
N PHE A 136 7.82 8.23 4.93
CA PHE A 136 7.36 8.24 3.55
C PHE A 136 5.98 7.59 3.44
N GLY A 137 5.06 8.31 2.80
CA GLY A 137 3.70 7.88 2.60
C GLY A 137 3.13 8.48 1.33
N LEU A 138 2.43 7.65 0.57
CA LEU A 138 1.64 8.05 -0.58
C LEU A 138 0.36 8.73 -0.08
N LYS A 139 0.04 9.90 -0.63
CA LYS A 139 -1.11 10.74 -0.20
C LYS A 139 -2.42 10.19 -0.75
N TYR A 140 -2.42 9.77 -2.01
CA TYR A 140 -3.60 9.57 -2.82
C TYR A 140 -3.94 8.08 -2.97
N ALA A 141 -2.97 7.23 -3.36
CA ALA A 141 -3.17 5.79 -3.55
C ALA A 141 -3.82 5.12 -2.33
N LYS A 142 -4.99 4.48 -2.47
CA LYS A 142 -5.67 3.80 -1.34
C LYS A 142 -5.08 2.42 -1.03
N GLY A 143 -4.36 1.81 -1.97
CA GLY A 143 -3.52 0.62 -1.78
C GLY A 143 -2.25 0.71 -2.64
N ALA A 144 -1.10 0.30 -2.12
CA ALA A 144 0.16 0.36 -2.85
C ALA A 144 1.24 -0.58 -2.26
N VAL A 145 2.21 -0.97 -3.09
CA VAL A 145 3.38 -1.77 -2.69
C VAL A 145 4.60 -1.45 -3.56
N ALA A 146 5.79 -1.60 -2.99
CA ALA A 146 7.03 -1.77 -3.73
C ALA A 146 7.62 -3.14 -3.39
N LEU A 147 8.02 -3.87 -4.43
CA LEU A 147 8.56 -5.22 -4.37
C LEU A 147 9.88 -5.28 -5.13
N ASP A 148 10.88 -5.91 -4.52
CA ASP A 148 12.14 -6.31 -5.16
C ASP A 148 11.89 -7.60 -5.96
N VAL A 149 12.24 -7.57 -7.24
CA VAL A 149 11.98 -8.66 -8.20
C VAL A 149 12.85 -9.88 -7.90
N ASN A 150 14.10 -9.66 -7.52
CA ASN A 150 15.08 -10.72 -7.32
C ASN A 150 14.80 -11.45 -6.00
N THR A 151 14.73 -10.73 -4.89
CA THR A 151 14.49 -11.33 -3.57
C THR A 151 13.04 -11.71 -3.32
N ASN A 152 12.11 -11.26 -4.17
CA ASN A 152 10.66 -11.30 -3.95
C ASN A 152 10.21 -10.53 -2.68
N GLY A 153 11.08 -9.69 -2.12
CA GLY A 153 10.84 -8.95 -0.88
C GLY A 153 9.91 -7.76 -1.07
N VAL A 154 8.91 -7.61 -0.19
CA VAL A 154 8.13 -6.37 -0.09
C VAL A 154 8.93 -5.34 0.69
N VAL A 155 9.45 -4.33 -0.02
CA VAL A 155 10.37 -3.32 0.52
C VAL A 155 9.66 -2.04 1.01
N TRP A 156 8.41 -1.83 0.60
CA TRP A 156 7.49 -0.86 1.20
C TRP A 156 6.02 -1.21 0.87
N SER A 157 5.06 -0.87 1.73
CA SER A 157 3.64 -1.11 1.48
C SER A 157 2.69 -0.11 2.18
N LYS A 158 1.47 0.00 1.64
CA LYS A 158 0.33 0.72 2.21
C LYS A 158 -0.95 -0.04 1.84
N ASN A 159 -1.64 -0.64 2.82
CA ASN A 159 -2.87 -1.43 2.61
C ASN A 159 -2.73 -2.50 1.50
N ALA A 160 -1.55 -3.09 1.31
CA ALA A 160 -1.23 -3.82 0.09
C ALA A 160 -2.10 -5.05 -0.15
N ASN A 161 -2.57 -5.71 0.92
CA ASN A 161 -3.38 -6.93 0.85
C ASN A 161 -4.89 -6.65 0.70
N THR A 162 -5.34 -5.38 0.66
CA THR A 162 -6.76 -5.05 0.45
C THR A 162 -7.11 -5.14 -1.04
N PRO A 163 -8.07 -6.01 -1.46
CA PRO A 163 -8.52 -6.05 -2.86
C PRO A 163 -9.17 -4.74 -3.29
N ARG A 164 -8.89 -4.29 -4.52
CA ARG A 164 -9.50 -3.11 -5.15
C ARG A 164 -9.82 -3.39 -6.63
N PRO A 165 -10.72 -2.62 -7.27
CA PRO A 165 -10.85 -2.66 -8.72
C PRO A 165 -9.52 -2.19 -9.34
N ILE A 166 -8.92 -3.00 -10.22
CA ILE A 166 -7.60 -2.70 -10.82
C ILE A 166 -7.66 -2.25 -12.28
N ALA A 167 -8.86 -2.17 -12.87
CA ALA A 167 -9.08 -1.82 -14.27
C ALA A 167 -8.14 -2.60 -15.23
N SER A 168 -7.60 -1.93 -16.25
CA SER A 168 -6.72 -2.52 -17.27
C SER A 168 -5.39 -3.11 -16.77
N VAL A 169 -5.01 -2.94 -15.49
CA VAL A 169 -3.89 -3.70 -14.89
C VAL A 169 -4.19 -5.21 -14.90
N SER A 170 -5.48 -5.60 -14.92
CA SER A 170 -5.92 -6.99 -15.11
C SER A 170 -5.28 -7.68 -16.33
N LYS A 171 -4.93 -6.91 -17.37
CA LYS A 171 -4.32 -7.42 -18.59
C LYS A 171 -2.96 -8.07 -18.35
N LEU A 172 -2.27 -7.80 -17.23
CA LEU A 172 -1.01 -8.48 -16.88
C LEU A 172 -1.20 -10.00 -16.74
N MET A 173 -2.26 -10.44 -16.06
CA MET A 173 -2.62 -11.87 -15.98
C MET A 173 -2.98 -12.43 -17.37
N THR A 174 -3.67 -11.63 -18.19
CA THR A 174 -4.04 -12.04 -19.55
C THR A 174 -2.83 -12.24 -20.46
N LEU A 175 -1.88 -11.30 -20.43
CA LEU A 175 -0.63 -11.34 -21.20
C LEU A 175 0.31 -12.45 -20.70
N TYR A 176 0.31 -12.73 -19.40
CA TYR A 176 1.01 -13.89 -18.83
C TYR A 176 0.48 -15.21 -19.41
N LEU A 177 -0.84 -15.44 -19.35
CA LEU A 177 -1.44 -16.68 -19.85
C LEU A 177 -1.31 -16.86 -21.38
N VAL A 178 -1.19 -15.77 -22.14
CA VAL A 178 -0.82 -15.83 -23.57
C VAL A 178 0.61 -16.36 -23.75
N GLN A 179 1.58 -15.82 -23.01
CA GLN A 179 2.97 -16.28 -23.12
C GLN A 179 3.17 -17.69 -22.57
N GLN A 180 2.48 -18.05 -21.49
CA GLN A 180 2.45 -19.43 -20.97
C GLN A 180 1.94 -20.42 -22.01
N LYS A 181 0.86 -20.09 -22.75
CA LYS A 181 0.37 -20.96 -23.84
C LYS A 181 1.37 -21.11 -24.99
N ILE A 182 2.10 -20.04 -25.35
CA ILE A 182 3.15 -20.11 -26.38
C ILE A 182 4.34 -20.95 -25.88
N SER A 183 4.80 -20.69 -24.66
CA SER A 183 5.91 -21.39 -24.01
C SER A 183 5.66 -22.89 -23.89
N ASN A 184 4.41 -23.29 -23.63
CA ASN A 184 4.00 -24.69 -23.52
C ASN A 184 3.65 -25.32 -24.89
N GLY A 185 4.12 -24.77 -26.01
CA GLY A 185 3.89 -25.29 -27.35
C GLY A 185 2.45 -25.19 -27.87
N GLY A 186 1.53 -24.62 -27.09
CA GLY A 186 0.10 -24.52 -27.41
C GLY A 186 -0.25 -23.43 -28.44
N GLY A 187 0.74 -22.86 -29.14
CA GLY A 187 0.58 -21.82 -30.15
C GLY A 187 1.86 -21.01 -30.37
N THR A 188 1.80 -20.03 -31.28
CA THR A 188 2.94 -19.17 -31.66
C THR A 188 2.53 -17.70 -31.70
N TRP A 189 3.51 -16.80 -31.67
CA TRP A 189 3.30 -15.36 -31.90
C TRP A 189 2.63 -15.04 -33.25
N THR A 190 2.88 -15.86 -34.27
CA THR A 190 2.30 -15.73 -35.63
C THR A 190 0.93 -16.39 -35.79
N SER A 191 0.49 -17.19 -34.82
CA SER A 191 -0.81 -17.88 -34.83
C SER A 191 -1.97 -16.90 -35.01
N LYS A 192 -2.99 -17.28 -35.77
CA LYS A 192 -4.14 -16.41 -36.04
C LYS A 192 -5.21 -16.54 -34.96
N VAL A 193 -5.57 -15.42 -34.36
CA VAL A 193 -6.72 -15.25 -33.47
C VAL A 193 -7.90 -14.76 -34.31
N ASN A 194 -9.04 -15.45 -34.21
CA ASN A 194 -10.26 -15.08 -34.92
C ASN A 194 -10.96 -13.90 -34.21
N THR A 195 -11.13 -12.80 -34.94
CA THR A 195 -11.71 -11.53 -34.47
C THR A 195 -13.00 -11.17 -35.21
N SER A 196 -13.63 -12.13 -35.91
CA SER A 196 -14.81 -11.87 -36.74
C SER A 196 -16.04 -11.41 -35.94
N ASN A 197 -16.12 -11.81 -34.67
CA ASN A 197 -17.26 -11.60 -33.76
C ASN A 197 -17.69 -10.12 -33.67
N ALA A 198 -18.98 -9.87 -33.91
CA ALA A 198 -19.54 -8.52 -33.96
C ALA A 198 -19.40 -7.74 -32.64
N GLY A 199 -19.47 -8.42 -31.49
CA GLY A 199 -19.28 -7.81 -30.17
C GLY A 199 -17.87 -7.24 -29.98
N LEU A 200 -16.84 -7.99 -30.39
CA LEU A 200 -15.44 -7.52 -30.36
C LEU A 200 -15.21 -6.35 -31.33
N LYS A 201 -15.78 -6.42 -32.54
CA LYS A 201 -15.69 -5.34 -33.53
C LYS A 201 -16.41 -4.07 -33.09
N LYS A 202 -17.54 -4.21 -32.39
CA LYS A 202 -18.28 -3.09 -31.78
C LYS A 202 -17.45 -2.48 -30.64
N LEU A 203 -16.92 -3.29 -29.73
CA LEU A 203 -16.08 -2.85 -28.62
C LEU A 203 -14.81 -2.14 -29.09
N GLY A 204 -14.11 -2.66 -30.11
CA GLY A 204 -12.91 -2.02 -30.66
C GLY A 204 -13.18 -0.70 -31.40
N LYS A 205 -14.43 -0.42 -31.79
CA LYS A 205 -14.86 0.84 -32.42
C LYS A 205 -15.38 1.88 -31.43
N ASP A 206 -15.66 1.49 -30.19
CA ASP A 206 -16.19 2.35 -29.14
C ASP A 206 -15.18 3.42 -28.73
N SER A 207 -15.61 4.68 -28.57
CA SER A 207 -14.72 5.80 -28.23
C SER A 207 -14.32 5.86 -26.74
N THR A 208 -15.05 5.15 -25.88
CA THR A 208 -14.85 5.12 -24.42
C THR A 208 -14.13 3.83 -24.00
N PHE A 209 -14.40 2.72 -24.69
CA PHE A 209 -13.91 1.38 -24.32
C PHE A 209 -13.02 0.71 -25.39
N GLY A 210 -12.85 1.33 -26.55
CA GLY A 210 -11.99 0.84 -27.63
C GLY A 210 -10.50 1.08 -27.39
N GLY A 211 -9.74 1.10 -28.48
CA GLY A 211 -8.29 1.35 -28.51
C GLY A 211 -7.65 0.80 -29.78
N PHE A 212 -8.07 -0.41 -30.20
CA PHE A 212 -7.65 -1.01 -31.47
C PHE A 212 -8.86 -1.57 -32.23
N LYS A 213 -9.13 -1.02 -33.42
CA LYS A 213 -10.30 -1.36 -34.24
C LYS A 213 -10.00 -2.64 -35.03
N PHE A 214 -10.82 -3.67 -34.84
CA PHE A 214 -10.76 -4.88 -35.67
C PHE A 214 -11.40 -4.62 -37.04
N THR A 215 -10.57 -4.24 -38.01
CA THR A 215 -10.96 -4.13 -39.42
C THR A 215 -11.01 -5.52 -40.08
N LYS A 216 -10.13 -6.44 -39.65
CA LYS A 216 -10.00 -7.80 -40.19
C LYS A 216 -10.75 -8.86 -39.36
N ASN A 217 -11.01 -10.01 -39.98
CA ASN A 217 -11.58 -11.20 -39.34
C ASN A 217 -10.55 -12.04 -38.55
N SER A 218 -9.24 -11.78 -38.71
CA SER A 218 -8.21 -12.32 -37.83
C SER A 218 -6.99 -11.40 -37.73
N TYR A 219 -6.26 -11.58 -36.63
CA TYR A 219 -4.99 -10.93 -36.31
C TYR A 219 -4.00 -11.99 -35.80
N THR A 220 -2.70 -11.70 -35.79
CA THR A 220 -1.74 -12.57 -35.10
C THR A 220 -1.85 -12.40 -33.58
N VAL A 221 -1.41 -13.41 -32.81
CA VAL A 221 -1.26 -13.28 -31.35
C VAL A 221 -0.35 -12.09 -31.01
N ARG A 222 0.70 -11.84 -31.80
CA ARG A 222 1.61 -10.69 -31.64
C ARG A 222 0.91 -9.34 -31.80
N ASP A 223 0.09 -9.17 -32.85
CA ASP A 223 -0.68 -7.94 -33.09
C ASP A 223 -1.55 -7.61 -31.87
N LEU A 224 -2.30 -8.61 -31.39
CA LEU A 224 -3.23 -8.42 -30.28
C LEU A 224 -2.50 -8.23 -28.94
N TYR A 225 -1.36 -8.87 -28.73
CA TYR A 225 -0.55 -8.70 -27.52
C TYR A 225 -0.05 -7.26 -27.41
N LEU A 226 0.51 -6.71 -28.49
CA LEU A 226 0.97 -5.33 -28.55
C LEU A 226 -0.20 -4.34 -28.37
N ALA A 227 -1.35 -4.58 -29.02
CA ALA A 227 -2.55 -3.77 -28.82
C ALA A 227 -3.09 -3.82 -27.37
N ALA A 228 -3.04 -4.96 -26.70
CA ALA A 228 -3.50 -5.13 -25.32
C ALA A 228 -2.53 -4.55 -24.27
N LEU A 229 -1.22 -4.58 -24.54
CA LEU A 229 -0.18 -4.05 -23.65
C LEU A 229 -0.03 -2.53 -23.79
N ILE A 230 0.28 -2.05 -25.00
CA ILE A 230 0.61 -0.65 -25.31
C ILE A 230 -0.64 0.22 -25.25
N GLU A 231 -1.59 -0.05 -26.16
CA GLU A 231 -2.83 0.72 -26.33
C GLU A 231 -3.93 0.29 -25.34
N SER A 232 -3.65 -0.67 -24.45
CA SER A 232 -4.60 -1.13 -23.44
C SER A 232 -5.92 -1.73 -24.01
N SER A 233 -5.92 -2.16 -25.27
CA SER A 233 -7.14 -2.58 -26.00
C SER A 233 -7.92 -3.68 -25.29
N ASN A 234 -9.19 -3.40 -25.02
CA ASN A 234 -10.08 -4.32 -24.31
C ASN A 234 -10.50 -5.51 -25.18
N ASN A 235 -10.85 -5.26 -26.46
CA ASN A 235 -11.20 -6.29 -27.43
C ASN A 235 -10.00 -7.19 -27.79
N ALA A 236 -8.77 -6.67 -27.84
CA ALA A 236 -7.58 -7.49 -28.02
C ALA A 236 -7.34 -8.44 -26.83
N ALA A 237 -7.44 -7.94 -25.59
CA ALA A 237 -7.29 -8.77 -24.39
C ALA A 237 -8.35 -9.89 -24.30
N ILE A 238 -9.60 -9.60 -24.67
CA ILE A 238 -10.68 -10.62 -24.70
C ILE A 238 -10.42 -11.65 -25.80
N ALA A 239 -10.06 -11.23 -27.02
CA ALA A 239 -9.76 -12.13 -28.14
C ALA A 239 -8.57 -13.07 -27.83
N LEU A 240 -7.52 -12.53 -27.21
CA LEU A 240 -6.39 -13.32 -26.69
C LEU A 240 -6.84 -14.33 -25.63
N GLY A 241 -7.68 -13.91 -24.67
CA GLY A 241 -8.20 -14.81 -23.64
C GLY A 241 -9.01 -15.96 -24.22
N GLN A 242 -9.90 -15.68 -25.18
CA GLN A 242 -10.65 -16.71 -25.90
C GLN A 242 -9.71 -17.71 -26.60
N TRP A 243 -8.67 -17.21 -27.29
CA TRP A 243 -7.67 -18.03 -27.95
C TRP A 243 -6.88 -18.89 -26.97
N VAL A 244 -6.51 -18.35 -25.79
CA VAL A 244 -5.88 -19.12 -24.72
C VAL A 244 -6.77 -20.26 -24.24
N ALA A 245 -8.06 -19.99 -24.04
CA ALA A 245 -9.06 -20.99 -23.68
C ALA A 245 -9.41 -21.98 -24.82
N GLY A 246 -8.92 -21.76 -26.04
CA GLY A 246 -9.06 -22.67 -27.19
C GLY A 246 -10.17 -22.33 -28.19
N GLY A 247 -10.62 -21.08 -28.29
CA GLY A 247 -11.68 -20.69 -29.24
C GLY A 247 -11.83 -19.19 -29.46
N SER A 248 -13.03 -18.75 -29.88
CA SER A 248 -13.30 -17.35 -30.27
C SER A 248 -14.72 -16.84 -29.98
N THR A 249 -15.50 -17.55 -29.15
CA THR A 249 -16.88 -17.17 -28.78
C THR A 249 -16.96 -16.70 -27.32
N PRO A 250 -18.03 -16.00 -26.88
CA PRO A 250 -18.16 -15.54 -25.48
C PRO A 250 -18.04 -16.65 -24.43
N THR A 251 -18.40 -17.90 -24.77
CA THR A 251 -18.18 -19.09 -23.93
C THR A 251 -16.71 -19.28 -23.57
N TYR A 252 -15.80 -19.06 -24.53
CA TYR A 252 -14.35 -19.14 -24.31
C TYR A 252 -13.81 -17.98 -23.48
N ASN A 253 -14.45 -16.80 -23.49
CA ASN A 253 -14.12 -15.72 -22.55
C ASN A 253 -14.45 -16.14 -21.11
N LYS A 254 -15.62 -16.75 -20.86
CA LYS A 254 -15.95 -17.30 -19.53
C LYS A 254 -14.96 -18.38 -19.08
N LYS A 255 -14.60 -19.32 -19.96
CA LYS A 255 -13.57 -20.35 -19.70
C LYS A 255 -12.21 -19.71 -19.37
N PHE A 256 -11.81 -18.67 -20.09
CA PHE A 256 -10.56 -17.96 -19.83
C PHE A 256 -10.55 -17.26 -18.47
N ILE A 257 -11.66 -16.63 -18.07
CA ILE A 257 -11.79 -16.00 -16.75
C ILE A 257 -11.65 -17.05 -15.63
N SER A 258 -12.14 -18.28 -15.83
CA SER A 258 -11.84 -19.40 -14.92
C SER A 258 -10.34 -19.75 -14.88
N MET A 259 -9.63 -19.70 -16.01
CA MET A 259 -8.17 -19.92 -16.06
C MET A 259 -7.38 -18.82 -15.33
N MET A 260 -7.78 -17.55 -15.44
CA MET A 260 -7.16 -16.44 -14.68
C MET A 260 -7.25 -16.66 -13.16
N ASN A 261 -8.40 -17.10 -12.67
CA ASN A 261 -8.60 -17.41 -11.25
C ASN A 261 -7.86 -18.69 -10.83
N ALA A 262 -7.78 -19.71 -11.71
CA ALA A 262 -6.99 -20.91 -11.45
C ALA A 262 -5.47 -20.61 -11.34
N GLN A 263 -4.95 -19.74 -12.21
CA GLN A 263 -3.56 -19.28 -12.16
C GLN A 263 -3.28 -18.52 -10.86
N ALA A 264 -4.15 -17.57 -10.49
CA ALA A 264 -4.07 -16.86 -9.21
C ALA A 264 -4.07 -17.81 -8.01
N LYS A 265 -4.94 -18.84 -8.01
CA LYS A 265 -4.96 -19.88 -6.97
C LYS A 265 -3.65 -20.69 -6.93
N SER A 266 -3.09 -21.09 -8.08
CA SER A 266 -1.82 -21.84 -8.12
C SER A 266 -0.61 -21.04 -7.61
N TRP A 267 -0.69 -19.71 -7.67
CA TRP A 267 0.27 -18.78 -7.09
C TRP A 267 -0.04 -18.36 -5.64
N ASN A 268 -1.07 -18.96 -5.01
CA ASN A 268 -1.54 -18.63 -3.68
C ASN A 268 -1.96 -17.15 -3.49
N LEU A 269 -2.42 -16.50 -4.56
CA LEU A 269 -2.90 -15.10 -4.55
C LEU A 269 -4.30 -15.04 -3.92
N SER A 270 -4.32 -14.95 -2.58
CA SER A 270 -5.52 -15.08 -1.76
C SER A 270 -6.45 -13.85 -1.77
N ASN A 271 -6.01 -12.72 -2.34
CA ASN A 271 -6.74 -11.45 -2.35
C ASN A 271 -7.07 -11.04 -3.81
N THR A 272 -7.39 -12.03 -4.64
CA THR A 272 -7.58 -11.92 -6.10
C THR A 272 -8.89 -12.56 -6.57
N SER A 273 -9.63 -11.86 -7.42
CA SER A 273 -10.81 -12.37 -8.14
C SER A 273 -10.97 -11.68 -9.49
N PHE A 274 -11.01 -12.47 -10.56
CA PHE A 274 -11.21 -12.00 -11.93
C PHE A 274 -12.62 -12.35 -12.44
N VAL A 275 -13.27 -11.37 -13.06
CA VAL A 275 -14.55 -11.49 -13.79
C VAL A 275 -14.45 -11.06 -15.26
N SER A 276 -13.35 -10.44 -15.70
CA SER A 276 -13.13 -10.08 -17.11
C SER A 276 -11.66 -10.19 -17.54
N ALA A 277 -11.42 -10.60 -18.79
CA ALA A 277 -10.09 -10.70 -19.41
C ALA A 277 -9.42 -9.33 -19.65
N SER A 278 -10.20 -8.27 -19.74
CA SER A 278 -9.74 -6.91 -20.06
C SER A 278 -9.55 -6.01 -18.84
N GLY A 279 -10.23 -6.31 -17.73
CA GLY A 279 -10.34 -5.39 -16.58
C GLY A 279 -11.51 -4.41 -16.65
N MET A 280 -12.32 -4.44 -17.71
CA MET A 280 -13.60 -3.74 -17.76
C MET A 280 -14.63 -4.38 -16.84
N GLU A 281 -15.61 -3.58 -16.41
CA GLU A 281 -16.73 -4.01 -15.60
C GLU A 281 -17.78 -4.82 -16.38
N GLN A 282 -18.56 -5.65 -15.66
CA GLN A 282 -19.60 -6.52 -16.23
C GLN A 282 -20.74 -5.74 -16.87
N ASN A 283 -21.16 -4.62 -16.27
CA ASN A 283 -22.15 -3.72 -16.85
C ASN A 283 -21.63 -3.11 -18.16
N SER A 284 -20.38 -2.63 -18.20
CA SER A 284 -19.71 -2.10 -19.40
C SER A 284 -19.53 -3.14 -20.50
N LEU A 285 -19.36 -4.43 -20.17
CA LEU A 285 -19.23 -5.53 -21.15
C LEU A 285 -20.57 -6.07 -21.67
N LYS A 286 -21.71 -5.76 -21.02
CA LYS A 286 -23.04 -6.26 -21.41
C LYS A 286 -23.46 -5.83 -22.83
N PRO A 287 -23.30 -4.57 -23.29
CA PRO A 287 -23.70 -4.14 -24.65
C PRO A 287 -22.89 -4.76 -25.80
N PHE A 288 -21.87 -5.55 -25.49
CA PHE A 288 -20.99 -6.23 -26.44
C PHE A 288 -21.11 -7.76 -26.39
N GLY A 289 -21.95 -8.31 -25.50
CA GLY A 289 -22.12 -9.75 -25.33
C GLY A 289 -20.99 -10.45 -24.56
N TYR A 290 -20.20 -9.71 -23.77
CA TYR A 290 -19.02 -10.24 -23.06
C TYR A 290 -19.13 -10.23 -21.53
N SER A 291 -20.27 -9.81 -20.98
CA SER A 291 -20.60 -10.00 -19.56
C SER A 291 -20.82 -11.48 -19.24
N ILE A 292 -20.28 -11.93 -18.11
CA ILE A 292 -20.49 -13.28 -17.55
C ILE A 292 -21.41 -13.28 -16.31
N GLY A 293 -21.88 -12.10 -15.88
CA GLY A 293 -22.62 -11.89 -14.63
C GLY A 293 -21.72 -11.91 -13.38
N GLY A 294 -22.34 -11.95 -12.20
CA GLY A 294 -21.64 -11.97 -10.92
C GLY A 294 -21.13 -10.59 -10.47
N ALA A 295 -19.98 -10.55 -9.78
CA ALA A 295 -19.38 -9.32 -9.29
C ALA A 295 -18.99 -8.37 -10.44
N ASN A 296 -19.15 -7.06 -10.25
CA ASN A 296 -19.06 -6.13 -11.38
C ASN A 296 -17.62 -5.88 -11.87
N ALA A 297 -16.58 -6.01 -11.04
CA ALA A 297 -15.20 -5.63 -11.39
C ALA A 297 -14.16 -6.67 -10.92
N ASN A 298 -12.98 -6.68 -11.56
CA ASN A 298 -11.83 -7.48 -11.14
C ASN A 298 -11.24 -6.91 -9.84
N MET A 299 -11.30 -7.67 -8.75
CA MET A 299 -10.86 -7.26 -7.42
C MET A 299 -9.53 -7.91 -7.08
N VAL A 300 -8.45 -7.14 -7.00
CA VAL A 300 -7.09 -7.66 -6.77
C VAL A 300 -6.35 -6.76 -5.79
N SER A 301 -5.53 -7.32 -4.91
CA SER A 301 -4.68 -6.56 -3.99
C SER A 301 -3.45 -5.97 -4.68
N ALA A 302 -2.82 -4.95 -4.08
CA ALA A 302 -1.57 -4.40 -4.62
C ALA A 302 -0.41 -5.41 -4.51
N ALA A 303 -0.38 -6.24 -3.46
CA ALA A 303 0.59 -7.32 -3.31
C ALA A 303 0.40 -8.41 -4.38
N ASP A 304 -0.84 -8.83 -4.61
CA ASP A 304 -1.19 -9.86 -5.60
C ASP A 304 -0.88 -9.35 -7.02
N VAL A 305 -1.19 -8.07 -7.33
CA VAL A 305 -0.78 -7.43 -8.60
C VAL A 305 0.75 -7.42 -8.76
N ALA A 306 1.51 -7.15 -7.69
CA ALA A 306 2.97 -7.17 -7.76
C ALA A 306 3.52 -8.58 -8.05
N GLN A 307 2.89 -9.64 -7.53
CA GLN A 307 3.26 -11.02 -7.87
C GLN A 307 2.91 -11.39 -9.32
N ILE A 308 1.74 -11.00 -9.82
CA ILE A 308 1.37 -11.19 -11.24
C ILE A 308 2.37 -10.47 -12.16
N ALA A 309 2.72 -9.23 -11.82
CA ALA A 309 3.72 -8.45 -12.54
C ALA A 309 5.12 -9.08 -12.44
N ARG A 310 5.49 -9.63 -11.28
CA ARG A 310 6.76 -10.34 -11.06
C ARG A 310 6.86 -11.55 -11.99
N HIS A 311 5.89 -12.46 -11.94
CA HIS A 311 5.86 -13.64 -12.82
C HIS A 311 5.93 -13.25 -14.31
N LEU A 312 5.21 -12.22 -14.73
CA LEU A 312 5.26 -11.77 -16.13
C LEU A 312 6.65 -11.31 -16.57
N ILE A 313 7.46 -10.69 -15.69
CA ILE A 313 8.81 -10.24 -16.04
C ILE A 313 9.92 -11.27 -15.72
N THR A 314 9.74 -12.15 -14.73
CA THR A 314 10.71 -13.23 -14.43
C THR A 314 10.61 -14.37 -15.42
N ASP A 315 9.37 -14.76 -15.74
CA ASP A 315 9.10 -15.93 -16.56
C ASP A 315 9.18 -15.56 -18.07
N TYR A 316 8.85 -14.31 -18.43
CA TYR A 316 8.78 -13.80 -19.80
C TYR A 316 9.35 -12.38 -19.98
N ASN A 317 10.60 -12.16 -19.54
CA ASN A 317 11.31 -10.86 -19.52
C ASN A 317 11.24 -10.00 -20.80
N ASP A 318 11.04 -10.60 -21.98
CA ASP A 318 10.87 -9.88 -23.24
C ASP A 318 9.66 -8.92 -23.26
N VAL A 319 8.69 -9.10 -22.36
CA VAL A 319 7.60 -8.14 -22.09
C VAL A 319 8.11 -6.72 -21.84
N LEU A 320 9.31 -6.55 -21.25
CA LEU A 320 9.89 -5.23 -20.98
C LEU A 320 10.31 -4.49 -22.25
N LYS A 321 10.71 -5.22 -23.30
CA LYS A 321 11.00 -4.63 -24.62
C LYS A 321 9.73 -3.96 -25.15
N ASP A 322 8.61 -4.68 -25.12
CA ASP A 322 7.31 -4.20 -25.60
C ASP A 322 6.72 -3.09 -24.72
N ALA A 323 6.80 -3.24 -23.39
CA ALA A 323 6.28 -2.27 -22.44
C ALA A 323 7.06 -0.94 -22.46
N SER A 324 8.29 -0.94 -22.96
CA SER A 324 9.11 0.27 -23.17
C SER A 324 8.75 1.07 -24.42
N ILE A 325 8.01 0.48 -25.38
CA ILE A 325 7.62 1.14 -26.64
C ILE A 325 6.68 2.30 -26.33
N GLY A 326 7.11 3.55 -26.55
CA GLY A 326 6.29 4.74 -26.29
C GLY A 326 5.08 4.91 -27.24
N SER A 327 5.25 4.54 -28.50
CA SER A 327 4.15 4.42 -29.48
C SER A 327 4.63 3.68 -30.72
N MET A 328 3.74 2.99 -31.43
CA MET A 328 4.04 2.32 -32.69
C MET A 328 2.83 2.33 -33.64
N SER A 329 3.05 2.05 -34.92
CA SER A 329 1.97 1.78 -35.87
C SER A 329 1.74 0.27 -36.00
N LEU A 330 0.48 -0.17 -35.96
CA LEU A 330 0.05 -1.55 -36.15
C LEU A 330 -1.23 -1.56 -37.00
N ASP A 331 -1.24 -2.29 -38.12
CA ASP A 331 -2.42 -2.42 -39.01
C ASP A 331 -3.04 -1.07 -39.42
N GLY A 332 -2.20 -0.08 -39.75
CA GLY A 332 -2.61 1.29 -40.09
C GLY A 332 -3.08 2.16 -38.91
N GLN A 333 -3.06 1.63 -37.67
CA GLN A 333 -3.52 2.32 -36.47
C GLN A 333 -2.33 2.65 -35.56
N LYS A 334 -2.34 3.83 -34.92
CA LYS A 334 -1.30 4.24 -33.97
C LYS A 334 -1.66 3.72 -32.57
N LEU A 335 -0.80 2.89 -32.01
CA LEU A 335 -0.81 2.50 -30.60
C LEU A 335 0.03 3.51 -29.79
N TYR A 336 -0.46 3.92 -28.63
CA TYR A 336 0.17 4.89 -27.73
C TYR A 336 0.30 4.31 -26.32
N ASN A 337 1.52 4.31 -25.78
CA ASN A 337 1.75 3.81 -24.43
C ASN A 337 1.46 4.88 -23.38
N TYR A 338 0.39 4.67 -22.62
CA TYR A 338 -0.06 5.60 -21.59
C TYR A 338 0.86 5.66 -20.35
N ASN A 339 1.92 4.85 -20.27
CA ASN A 339 2.94 4.96 -19.22
C ASN A 339 3.74 6.29 -19.38
N ASN A 340 3.43 7.27 -18.54
CA ASN A 340 4.06 8.60 -18.57
C ASN A 340 5.40 8.69 -17.80
N LEU A 341 5.97 7.55 -17.37
CA LEU A 341 7.31 7.45 -16.79
C LEU A 341 8.39 6.95 -17.77
N LEU A 342 7.99 6.49 -18.97
CA LEU A 342 8.93 6.09 -20.04
C LEU A 342 9.79 7.25 -20.54
N PRO A 343 10.94 6.99 -21.20
CA PRO A 343 11.77 8.02 -21.83
C PRO A 343 10.97 9.02 -22.70
N GLY A 344 11.27 10.31 -22.55
CA GLY A 344 10.58 11.38 -23.28
C GLY A 344 9.17 11.73 -22.80
N ARG A 345 8.69 11.14 -21.69
CA ARG A 345 7.35 11.43 -21.11
C ARG A 345 7.40 12.43 -19.95
N LYS A 346 6.25 13.04 -19.64
CA LYS A 346 6.07 14.11 -18.62
C LYS A 346 6.71 13.82 -17.26
N TYR A 347 6.66 12.57 -16.77
CA TYR A 347 7.18 12.21 -15.46
C TYR A 347 8.52 11.46 -15.49
N TYR A 348 9.10 11.25 -16.67
CA TYR A 348 10.37 10.54 -16.86
C TYR A 348 11.48 11.01 -15.92
N GLN A 349 12.25 10.05 -15.41
CA GLN A 349 13.45 10.31 -14.61
C GLN A 349 14.51 9.26 -14.97
N LYS A 350 15.54 9.68 -15.72
CA LYS A 350 16.59 8.79 -16.27
C LYS A 350 17.22 7.85 -15.24
N SER A 351 17.41 8.31 -14.00
CA SER A 351 18.01 7.47 -12.94
C SER A 351 17.13 6.32 -12.43
N LEU A 352 15.82 6.34 -12.67
CA LEU A 352 14.93 5.22 -12.32
C LEU A 352 14.84 4.16 -13.41
N ASN A 353 15.20 4.52 -14.65
CA ASN A 353 15.21 3.63 -15.81
C ASN A 353 13.92 2.80 -15.94
N VAL A 354 12.78 3.49 -16.02
CA VAL A 354 11.44 2.88 -16.10
C VAL A 354 11.17 2.43 -17.53
N ASP A 355 10.91 1.14 -17.67
CA ASP A 355 10.65 0.42 -18.93
C ASP A 355 9.31 -0.33 -18.92
N GLY A 356 8.56 -0.27 -17.82
CA GLY A 356 7.23 -0.89 -17.74
C GLY A 356 6.33 -0.30 -16.64
N LEU A 357 5.14 -0.85 -16.42
CA LEU A 357 4.58 -2.03 -17.10
C LEU A 357 3.14 -1.83 -17.60
N LYS A 358 2.19 -1.37 -16.77
CA LYS A 358 0.79 -1.21 -17.21
C LYS A 358 -0.02 -0.20 -16.39
N THR A 359 -0.74 0.66 -17.10
CA THR A 359 -1.79 1.56 -16.59
C THR A 359 -3.17 0.89 -16.56
N GLY A 360 -4.03 1.36 -15.66
CA GLY A 360 -5.47 1.12 -15.68
C GLY A 360 -6.24 2.28 -15.06
N TYR A 361 -7.38 2.61 -15.67
CA TYR A 361 -8.36 3.55 -15.12
C TYR A 361 -9.76 3.02 -15.45
N THR A 362 -10.64 3.08 -14.46
CA THR A 362 -12.12 3.15 -14.55
C THR A 362 -12.60 3.92 -13.32
N ASP A 363 -13.79 4.52 -13.34
CA ASP A 363 -14.26 5.34 -12.21
C ASP A 363 -14.31 4.58 -10.86
N PRO A 364 -14.68 3.27 -10.79
CA PRO A 364 -14.55 2.48 -9.56
C PRO A 364 -13.10 2.19 -9.14
N ALA A 365 -12.18 2.08 -10.10
CA ALA A 365 -10.77 1.79 -9.85
C ALA A 365 -9.98 3.04 -9.41
N GLY A 366 -10.34 4.23 -9.90
CA GLY A 366 -9.44 5.39 -9.91
C GLY A 366 -8.24 5.15 -10.82
N TYR A 367 -7.17 5.94 -10.67
CA TYR A 367 -5.93 5.65 -11.38
C TYR A 367 -5.19 4.49 -10.71
N CYS A 368 -4.82 3.49 -11.51
CA CYS A 368 -4.05 2.32 -11.11
C CYS A 368 -2.84 2.19 -12.02
N PHE A 369 -1.65 1.94 -11.46
CA PHE A 369 -0.43 1.78 -12.25
C PHE A 369 0.51 0.76 -11.64
N VAL A 370 1.08 -0.07 -12.51
CA VAL A 370 2.21 -0.96 -12.24
C VAL A 370 3.42 -0.40 -12.98
N GLY A 371 4.38 0.12 -12.23
CA GLY A 371 5.68 0.56 -12.72
C GLY A 371 6.75 -0.49 -12.49
N THR A 372 7.72 -0.58 -13.39
CA THR A 372 9.00 -1.26 -13.13
C THR A 372 10.15 -0.54 -13.82
N GLY A 373 11.32 -0.62 -13.21
CA GLY A 373 12.56 -0.05 -13.71
C GLY A 373 13.74 -0.48 -12.83
N ARG A 374 14.97 -0.39 -13.35
CA ARG A 374 16.20 -0.77 -12.64
C ARG A 374 17.19 0.40 -12.60
N LYS A 375 17.34 1.04 -11.43
CA LYS A 375 18.40 2.04 -11.19
C LYS A 375 19.77 1.35 -11.31
N SER A 376 20.74 2.03 -11.90
CA SER A 376 22.11 1.48 -12.03
C SER A 376 22.71 1.19 -10.65
N GLY A 377 23.34 0.02 -10.49
CA GLY A 377 23.93 -0.43 -9.23
C GLY A 377 22.92 -0.89 -8.17
N HIS A 378 21.71 -1.28 -8.58
CA HIS A 378 20.68 -1.86 -7.70
C HIS A 378 19.89 -2.94 -8.44
N ASP A 379 19.14 -3.75 -7.70
CA ASP A 379 18.16 -4.68 -8.23
C ASP A 379 16.86 -4.02 -8.72
N ARG A 380 16.12 -4.75 -9.57
CA ARG A 380 14.90 -4.24 -10.20
C ARG A 380 13.76 -4.23 -9.20
N ILE A 381 12.96 -3.16 -9.22
CA ILE A 381 11.72 -3.07 -8.44
C ILE A 381 10.48 -3.10 -9.33
N ILE A 382 9.40 -3.61 -8.75
CA ILE A 382 8.01 -3.40 -9.18
C ILE A 382 7.35 -2.48 -8.16
N THR A 383 6.64 -1.48 -8.64
CA THR A 383 5.80 -0.59 -7.83
C THR A 383 4.36 -0.67 -8.32
N VAL A 384 3.42 -0.83 -7.39
CA VAL A 384 1.98 -0.82 -7.68
C VAL A 384 1.33 0.29 -6.86
N VAL A 385 0.51 1.11 -7.51
CA VAL A 385 -0.44 2.02 -6.87
C VAL A 385 -1.84 1.72 -7.38
N LEU A 386 -2.82 1.65 -6.48
CA LEU A 386 -4.23 1.35 -6.75
C LEU A 386 -5.14 2.42 -6.12
N HIS A 387 -6.10 2.90 -6.91
CA HIS A 387 -7.01 3.98 -6.56
C HIS A 387 -6.26 5.24 -6.12
N ASP A 388 -5.57 5.83 -7.08
CA ASP A 388 -4.75 7.03 -6.99
C ASP A 388 -5.42 8.21 -7.72
N GLU A 389 -4.91 9.43 -7.49
CA GLU A 389 -5.27 10.69 -8.15
C GLU A 389 -4.07 11.29 -8.92
N ASN A 390 -2.86 10.77 -8.73
CA ASN A 390 -1.62 11.21 -9.38
C ASN A 390 -0.57 10.07 -9.39
N GLU A 391 -0.97 8.95 -10.01
CA GLU A 391 -0.33 7.64 -10.00
C GLU A 391 1.15 7.67 -10.42
N PHE A 392 1.50 8.48 -11.42
CA PHE A 392 2.89 8.60 -11.88
C PHE A 392 3.77 9.38 -10.88
N THR A 393 3.24 10.39 -10.20
CA THR A 393 4.01 11.16 -9.20
C THR A 393 4.18 10.34 -7.92
N GLU A 394 3.12 9.67 -7.46
CA GLU A 394 3.15 8.78 -6.29
C GLU A 394 4.12 7.61 -6.56
N THR A 395 4.02 6.96 -7.73
CA THR A 395 4.94 5.89 -8.15
C THR A 395 6.39 6.35 -8.23
N ARG A 396 6.68 7.47 -8.90
CA ARG A 396 8.04 8.04 -8.99
C ARG A 396 8.60 8.37 -7.61
N SER A 397 7.77 8.88 -6.70
CA SER A 397 8.18 9.18 -5.32
C SER A 397 8.50 7.91 -4.54
N LEU A 398 7.69 6.85 -4.71
CA LEU A 398 7.92 5.53 -4.11
C LEU A 398 9.22 4.90 -4.62
N MET A 399 9.45 4.88 -5.94
CA MET A 399 10.69 4.37 -6.53
C MET A 399 11.93 5.11 -6.00
N ASN A 400 11.90 6.45 -5.95
CA ASN A 400 13.00 7.23 -5.38
C ASN A 400 13.23 6.92 -3.88
N TYR A 401 12.17 6.86 -3.07
CA TYR A 401 12.29 6.54 -1.64
C TYR A 401 12.90 5.16 -1.40
N VAL A 402 12.47 4.15 -2.18
CA VAL A 402 12.99 2.78 -2.10
C VAL A 402 14.46 2.71 -2.52
N TYR A 403 14.82 3.27 -3.67
CA TYR A 403 16.22 3.30 -4.13
C TYR A 403 17.16 4.18 -3.30
N ASN A 404 16.64 5.11 -2.50
CA ASN A 404 17.42 5.93 -1.56
C ASN A 404 17.51 5.29 -0.16
N LYS A 405 16.97 4.09 0.02
CA LYS A 405 17.12 3.27 1.24
C LYS A 405 18.14 2.14 1.10
N ASN A 406 18.96 2.17 0.05
CA ASN A 406 19.95 1.14 -0.26
C ASN A 406 19.33 -0.25 -0.31
N LEU A 407 18.42 -0.46 -1.27
CA LEU A 407 18.33 -1.80 -1.87
C LEU A 407 19.71 -2.18 -2.40
N ALA A 408 20.04 -3.47 -2.34
CA ALA A 408 21.19 -4.02 -3.05
C ALA A 408 21.02 -3.89 -4.58
#